data_AF-A0A355DMD5-F1
#
_entry.id   AF-A0A355DMD5-F1
#
_cell.length_a   1.000
_cell.length_b   1.000
_cell.length_c   1.000
_cell.angle_alpha   90.00
_cell.angle_beta   90.00
_cell.angle_gamma   90.00
#
_symmetry.space_group_name_H-M   'P 1'
#
loop_
_entity.id
_entity.type
_entity.pdbx_description
1 polymer ?
#
loop_
_entity_poly.entity_id
_entity_poly.type
_entity_poly.pdbx_seq_one_letter_code
_entity_poly.pdbx_strand_id
1 'polypeptide(L)'
;MTRQPHDQFAKQYLAELLTPLGQVETSRDVASEVRQVDLWFVPNPTPSVEPQNLGLLGQIAATACVLEPFRNAPNSVEVRNCLLKLYSLHGELLRKARREQNTIPEAELPRLWILSPSCSTRLLEGFAGKLNLSENWGEGVYFLPEFYKAALVAINQLPATAETLWLRLLGRGATQQQAINELVALSDENPLQSNILELLANWRLNVEVRETLTDEDRELIMNLSPVYLRWREQTLQEGRQEGRQEGRQEGRQEGRQEGRQEGQRQMVENILSVRFGELDEELAEAIAPMLQLPPPELTRLLFNLSREELLVWFGNVSWRDRLQEDKQQKVEHFLSVRFGEFDERITSAIPLLLQLPIAELIHLLQSLSREELLARFAE
;
A
#
# COMPACT_ATOMS: atom_id res chain seq x y z
N MET A 1 20.85 16.94 -15.93
CA MET A 1 21.13 15.91 -16.96
C MET A 1 19.85 15.14 -17.19
N THR A 2 19.42 15.03 -18.44
CA THR A 2 18.23 14.25 -18.86
C THR A 2 18.41 12.80 -18.44
N ARG A 3 17.76 12.38 -17.35
CA ARG A 3 17.78 10.99 -16.89
C ARG A 3 17.09 10.13 -17.94
N GLN A 4 17.84 9.23 -18.57
CA GLN A 4 17.28 8.31 -19.55
C GLN A 4 16.37 7.30 -18.81
N PRO A 5 15.18 6.96 -19.35
CA PRO A 5 14.22 6.07 -18.72
C PRO A 5 14.80 4.77 -18.18
N HIS A 6 15.75 4.19 -18.92
CA HIS A 6 16.36 2.92 -18.55
C HIS A 6 17.24 3.03 -17.31
N ASP A 7 17.96 4.14 -17.14
CA ASP A 7 18.79 4.37 -15.96
C ASP A 7 17.92 4.37 -14.69
N GLN A 8 16.78 5.09 -14.76
CA GLN A 8 15.81 5.11 -13.66
C GLN A 8 15.20 3.73 -13.40
N PHE A 9 14.85 2.99 -14.46
CA PHE A 9 14.33 1.62 -14.34
C PHE A 9 15.35 0.68 -13.67
N ALA A 10 16.58 0.64 -14.17
CA ALA A 10 17.61 -0.25 -13.65
C ALA A 10 17.91 0.02 -12.17
N LYS A 11 17.91 1.30 -11.76
CA LYS A 11 18.05 1.70 -10.34
C LYS A 11 16.92 1.17 -9.47
N GLN A 12 15.67 1.39 -9.88
CA GLN A 12 14.50 0.93 -9.12
C GLN A 12 14.42 -0.60 -9.08
N TYR A 13 14.63 -1.25 -10.23
CA TYR A 13 14.62 -2.70 -10.37
C TYR A 13 15.69 -3.38 -9.51
N LEU A 14 16.94 -2.91 -9.56
CA LEU A 14 18.00 -3.47 -8.73
C LEU A 14 17.78 -3.17 -7.24
N ALA A 15 17.24 -2.01 -6.90
CA ALA A 15 16.93 -1.68 -5.51
C ALA A 15 15.85 -2.59 -4.93
N GLU A 16 14.78 -2.86 -5.69
CA GLU A 16 13.71 -3.78 -5.30
C GLU A 16 14.27 -5.19 -5.02
N LEU A 17 15.12 -5.68 -5.93
CA LEU A 17 15.75 -7.01 -5.80
C LEU A 17 16.70 -7.11 -4.60
N LEU A 18 17.47 -6.06 -4.32
CA LEU A 18 18.55 -6.12 -3.35
C LEU A 18 18.14 -5.70 -1.93
N THR A 19 17.05 -4.96 -1.76
CA THR A 19 16.56 -4.51 -0.44
C THR A 19 16.38 -5.66 0.57
N PRO A 20 15.86 -6.85 0.19
CA PRO A 20 15.79 -7.98 1.12
C PRO A 20 17.15 -8.53 1.56
N LEU A 21 18.21 -8.32 0.75
CA LEU A 21 19.55 -8.83 1.02
C LEU A 21 20.43 -7.87 1.83
N GLY A 22 20.10 -6.58 1.87
CA GLY A 22 20.98 -5.58 2.47
C GLY A 22 20.50 -4.14 2.33
N GLN A 23 21.39 -3.21 2.68
CA GLN A 23 21.15 -1.77 2.52
C GLN A 23 21.45 -1.36 1.07
N VAL A 24 20.48 -0.69 0.43
CA VAL A 24 20.60 -0.14 -0.92
C VAL A 24 20.50 1.38 -0.87
N GLU A 25 21.46 2.08 -1.46
CA GLU A 25 21.39 3.51 -1.74
C GLU A 25 21.48 3.73 -3.26
N THR A 26 20.46 4.36 -3.85
CA THR A 26 20.48 4.71 -5.28
C THR A 26 20.95 6.15 -5.47
N SER A 27 21.70 6.42 -6.54
CA SER A 27 22.23 7.76 -6.87
C SER A 27 23.01 8.43 -5.72
N ARG A 28 23.82 7.66 -4.97
CA ARG A 28 24.60 8.16 -3.83
C ARG A 28 25.70 9.11 -4.31
N ASP A 29 25.76 10.31 -3.72
CA ASP A 29 26.80 11.30 -3.98
C ASP A 29 28.16 10.86 -3.41
N VAL A 30 29.23 11.10 -4.17
CA VAL A 30 30.62 10.82 -3.80
C VAL A 30 31.45 12.10 -3.92
N ALA A 31 32.23 12.43 -2.88
CA ALA A 31 32.90 13.72 -2.74
C ALA A 31 34.22 13.81 -3.55
N SER A 32 34.18 14.41 -4.74
CA SER A 32 35.36 15.03 -5.40
C SER A 32 34.99 15.97 -6.57
N GLU A 33 33.88 16.71 -6.45
CA GLU A 33 32.93 17.14 -7.52
C GLU A 33 31.73 16.18 -7.46
N VAL A 34 30.50 16.67 -7.31
CA VAL A 34 29.31 15.82 -7.04
C VAL A 34 29.18 14.76 -8.14
N ARG A 35 29.61 13.52 -7.86
CA ARG A 35 29.51 12.37 -8.76
C ARG A 35 28.63 11.33 -8.08
N GLN A 36 27.72 10.74 -8.83
CA GLN A 36 26.80 9.73 -8.32
C GLN A 36 27.21 8.34 -8.79
N VAL A 37 27.26 7.39 -7.85
CA VAL A 37 27.19 5.97 -8.19
C VAL A 37 25.72 5.58 -8.37
N ASP A 38 25.45 4.72 -9.35
CA ASP A 38 24.07 4.40 -9.67
C ASP A 38 23.39 3.59 -8.56
N LEU A 39 24.11 2.60 -8.01
CA LEU A 39 23.65 1.83 -6.87
C LEU A 39 24.82 1.41 -5.97
N TRP A 40 24.71 1.71 -4.68
CA TRP A 40 25.58 1.26 -3.61
C TRP A 40 24.86 0.22 -2.77
N PHE A 41 25.47 -0.95 -2.58
CA PHE A 41 24.89 -2.06 -1.83
C PHE A 41 25.83 -2.57 -0.74
N VAL A 42 25.28 -2.80 0.44
CA VAL A 42 25.97 -3.45 1.57
C VAL A 42 25.09 -4.60 2.07
N PRO A 43 25.55 -5.87 2.02
CA PRO A 43 24.77 -7.00 2.49
C PRO A 43 24.53 -6.94 3.99
N ASN A 44 23.35 -7.40 4.43
CA ASN A 44 23.07 -7.63 5.84
C ASN A 44 23.74 -8.94 6.31
N PRO A 45 24.24 -9.01 7.56
CA PRO A 45 24.81 -10.26 8.10
C PRO A 45 23.81 -11.42 8.12
N THR A 46 22.52 -11.10 8.27
CA THR A 46 21.40 -12.04 8.26
C THR A 46 20.31 -11.48 7.34
N PRO A 47 20.35 -11.77 6.02
CA PRO A 47 19.35 -11.27 5.07
C PRO A 47 17.99 -11.93 5.33
N SER A 48 16.90 -11.24 4.98
CA SER A 48 15.53 -11.75 5.18
C SER A 48 15.13 -12.80 4.13
N VAL A 49 15.91 -12.91 3.06
CA VAL A 49 15.72 -13.87 1.96
C VAL A 49 17.07 -14.51 1.64
N GLU A 50 17.06 -15.78 1.22
CA GLU A 50 18.27 -16.46 0.78
C GLU A 50 18.82 -15.82 -0.50
N PRO A 51 20.09 -15.37 -0.52
CA PRO A 51 20.71 -14.77 -1.71
C PRO A 51 20.65 -15.66 -2.96
N GLN A 52 20.58 -16.99 -2.78
CA GLN A 52 20.47 -17.96 -3.86
C GLN A 52 19.21 -17.76 -4.72
N ASN A 53 18.14 -17.17 -4.17
CA ASN A 53 16.93 -16.84 -4.92
C ASN A 53 17.16 -15.80 -6.04
N LEU A 54 18.25 -15.04 -5.93
CA LEU A 54 18.67 -14.06 -6.95
C LEU A 54 19.79 -14.60 -7.86
N GLY A 55 20.18 -15.87 -7.70
CA GLY A 55 21.23 -16.52 -8.46
C GLY A 55 22.53 -15.71 -8.55
N LEU A 56 23.00 -15.44 -9.77
CA LEU A 56 24.21 -14.67 -10.04
C LEU A 56 24.15 -13.25 -9.45
N LEU A 57 22.99 -12.59 -9.41
CA LEU A 57 22.86 -11.28 -8.76
C LEU A 57 23.06 -11.41 -7.24
N GLY A 58 22.55 -12.48 -6.64
CA GLY A 58 22.80 -12.80 -5.23
C GLY A 58 24.27 -13.09 -4.95
N GLN A 59 24.96 -13.78 -5.86
CA GLN A 59 26.40 -14.03 -5.77
C GLN A 59 27.21 -12.73 -5.87
N ILE A 60 26.83 -11.80 -6.76
CA ILE A 60 27.41 -10.44 -6.86
C ILE A 60 27.23 -9.69 -5.54
N ALA A 61 26.02 -9.78 -4.96
CA ALA A 61 25.62 -9.13 -3.73
C ALA A 61 26.10 -9.85 -2.44
N ALA A 62 26.93 -10.89 -2.54
CA ALA A 62 27.47 -11.57 -1.36
C ALA A 62 28.44 -10.67 -0.55
N THR A 63 28.96 -9.62 -1.17
CA THR A 63 29.86 -8.63 -0.56
C THR A 63 29.41 -7.22 -0.92
N ALA A 64 29.90 -6.21 -0.20
CA ALA A 64 29.60 -4.82 -0.53
C ALA A 64 30.01 -4.51 -1.98
N CYS A 65 29.13 -3.86 -2.74
CA CYS A 65 29.37 -3.64 -4.16
C CYS A 65 28.76 -2.36 -4.70
N VAL A 66 29.33 -1.89 -5.80
CA VAL A 66 28.80 -0.81 -6.63
C VAL A 66 28.30 -1.42 -7.93
N LEU A 67 27.05 -1.13 -8.31
CA LEU A 67 26.48 -1.59 -9.58
C LEU A 67 26.28 -0.40 -10.51
N GLU A 68 26.80 -0.50 -11.72
CA GLU A 68 26.67 0.52 -12.77
C GLU A 68 26.03 -0.15 -14.00
N PRO A 69 24.69 -0.13 -14.13
CA PRO A 69 23.98 -0.73 -15.24
C PRO A 69 23.98 0.20 -16.46
N PHE A 70 24.41 -0.33 -17.61
CA PHE A 70 24.41 0.37 -18.87
C PHE A 70 23.28 -0.12 -19.78
N ARG A 71 22.61 0.80 -20.48
CA ARG A 71 21.69 0.45 -21.56
C ARG A 71 22.46 0.07 -22.83
N ASN A 72 23.55 0.76 -23.14
CA ASN A 72 24.39 0.54 -24.33
C ASN A 72 25.75 -0.08 -23.94
N ALA A 73 26.45 -0.71 -24.88
CA ALA A 73 27.80 -1.20 -24.59
C ALA A 73 28.72 -0.02 -24.22
N PRO A 74 29.38 -0.02 -23.04
CA PRO A 74 30.17 1.11 -22.60
C PRO A 74 31.48 1.20 -23.39
N ASN A 75 31.91 2.42 -23.65
CA ASN A 75 33.23 2.70 -24.20
C ASN A 75 34.30 2.78 -23.08
N SER A 76 35.56 2.89 -23.47
CA SER A 76 36.68 2.91 -22.51
C SER A 76 36.66 4.11 -21.55
N VAL A 77 36.09 5.24 -21.95
CA VAL A 77 35.96 6.43 -21.09
C VAL A 77 34.92 6.18 -20.02
N GLU A 78 33.78 5.59 -20.37
CA GLU A 78 32.71 5.24 -19.44
C GLU A 78 33.19 4.23 -18.38
N VAL A 79 33.90 3.18 -18.78
CA VAL A 79 34.50 2.21 -17.84
C VAL A 79 35.48 2.89 -16.87
N ARG A 80 36.34 3.79 -17.37
CA ARG A 80 37.27 4.56 -16.50
C ARG A 80 36.52 5.48 -15.55
N ASN A 81 35.40 6.06 -15.97
CA ASN A 81 34.57 6.89 -15.10
C ASN A 81 33.96 6.05 -13.98
N CYS A 82 33.47 4.84 -14.24
CA CYS A 82 32.99 3.94 -13.20
C CYS A 82 34.10 3.57 -12.20
N LEU A 83 35.31 3.27 -12.68
CA LEU A 83 36.48 3.02 -11.81
C LEU A 83 36.82 4.25 -10.96
N LEU A 84 36.74 5.45 -11.54
CA LEU A 84 37.01 6.69 -10.81
C LEU A 84 35.97 6.94 -9.70
N LYS A 85 34.69 6.59 -9.94
CA LYS A 85 33.65 6.59 -8.89
C LYS A 85 33.98 5.59 -7.78
N LEU A 86 34.36 4.37 -8.13
CA LEU A 86 34.77 3.32 -7.18
C LEU A 86 35.92 3.79 -6.28
N TYR A 87 37.01 4.30 -6.87
CA TYR A 87 38.17 4.74 -6.10
C TYR A 87 37.87 5.97 -5.22
N SER A 88 36.97 6.84 -5.66
CA SER A 88 36.50 7.96 -4.83
C SER A 88 35.75 7.44 -3.59
N LEU A 89 34.90 6.43 -3.76
CA LEU A 89 34.19 5.76 -2.66
C LEU A 89 35.17 5.02 -1.73
N HIS A 90 36.13 4.27 -2.26
CA HIS A 90 37.19 3.64 -1.45
C HIS A 90 37.94 4.67 -0.61
N GLY A 91 38.31 5.82 -1.21
CA GLY A 91 38.96 6.91 -0.50
C GLY A 91 38.09 7.50 0.62
N GLU A 92 36.77 7.60 0.43
CA GLU A 92 35.83 7.99 1.50
C GLU A 92 35.81 6.96 2.64
N LEU A 93 35.62 5.67 2.32
CA LEU A 93 35.54 4.59 3.30
C LEU A 93 36.83 4.47 4.12
N LEU A 94 37.99 4.48 3.47
CA LEU A 94 39.29 4.41 4.13
C LEU A 94 39.55 5.63 5.03
N ARG A 95 39.16 6.84 4.58
CA ARG A 95 39.25 8.06 5.41
C ARG A 95 38.34 7.98 6.62
N LYS A 96 37.12 7.45 6.47
CA LYS A 96 36.17 7.25 7.57
C LYS A 96 36.72 6.25 8.58
N ALA A 97 37.15 5.07 8.13
CA ALA A 97 37.76 4.05 9.00
C ALA A 97 38.97 4.59 9.77
N ARG A 98 39.85 5.35 9.10
CA ARG A 98 41.00 5.98 9.76
C ARG A 98 40.59 6.97 10.85
N ARG A 99 39.52 7.76 10.65
CA ARG A 99 38.99 8.67 11.68
C ARG A 99 38.42 7.92 12.88
N GLU A 100 37.84 6.76 12.62
CA GLU A 100 37.26 5.84 13.62
C GLU A 100 38.31 4.90 14.23
N GLN A 101 39.60 5.09 13.95
CA GLN A 101 40.72 4.23 14.38
C GLN A 101 40.56 2.76 13.98
N ASN A 102 39.88 2.49 12.87
CA ASN A 102 39.68 1.18 12.30
C ASN A 102 40.51 1.02 10.99
N THR A 103 40.71 -0.22 10.55
CA THR A 103 41.34 -0.57 9.27
C THR A 103 40.39 -1.44 8.46
N ILE A 104 40.23 -1.15 7.18
CA ILE A 104 39.44 -1.97 6.25
C ILE A 104 40.43 -2.82 5.44
N PRO A 105 40.40 -4.16 5.56
CA PRO A 105 41.17 -5.06 4.70
C PRO A 105 40.80 -4.91 3.23
N GLU A 106 41.76 -5.19 2.34
CA GLU A 106 41.50 -5.15 0.88
C GLU A 106 40.30 -6.02 0.49
N ALA A 107 40.14 -7.20 1.09
CA ALA A 107 39.02 -8.10 0.83
C ALA A 107 37.64 -7.49 1.13
N GLU A 108 37.56 -6.59 2.11
CA GLU A 108 36.32 -5.93 2.54
C GLU A 108 36.00 -4.67 1.72
N LEU A 109 36.94 -4.16 0.92
CA LEU A 109 36.66 -3.06 0.01
C LEU A 109 35.67 -3.49 -1.08
N PRO A 110 34.69 -2.64 -1.38
CA PRO A 110 33.62 -3.01 -2.29
C PRO A 110 34.11 -3.21 -3.72
N ARG A 111 33.43 -4.10 -4.44
CA ARG A 111 33.70 -4.39 -5.86
C ARG A 111 32.74 -3.63 -6.77
N LEU A 112 33.26 -3.08 -7.86
CA LEU A 112 32.46 -2.52 -8.94
C LEU A 112 32.01 -3.61 -9.92
N TRP A 113 30.72 -3.62 -10.26
CA TRP A 113 30.17 -4.45 -11.33
C TRP A 113 29.52 -3.55 -12.38
N ILE A 114 30.10 -3.57 -13.58
CA ILE A 114 29.56 -2.87 -14.74
C ILE A 114 28.67 -3.85 -15.49
N LEU A 115 27.36 -3.64 -15.43
CA LEU A 115 26.38 -4.51 -16.07
C LEU A 115 26.11 -3.96 -17.48
N SER A 116 26.55 -4.66 -18.51
CA SER A 116 26.47 -4.18 -19.88
C SER A 116 25.65 -5.13 -20.75
N PRO A 117 24.83 -4.63 -21.70
CA PRO A 117 24.14 -5.51 -22.65
C PRO A 117 25.11 -6.40 -23.43
N SER A 118 26.32 -5.91 -23.69
CA SER A 118 27.37 -6.66 -24.39
C SER A 118 28.74 -6.02 -24.18
N CYS A 119 29.78 -6.85 -24.13
CA CYS A 119 31.17 -6.39 -24.08
C CYS A 119 31.90 -6.79 -25.36
N SER A 120 32.52 -5.82 -26.04
CA SER A 120 33.35 -6.12 -27.22
C SER A 120 34.68 -6.75 -26.82
N THR A 121 35.26 -7.59 -27.69
CA THR A 121 36.58 -8.20 -27.48
C THR A 121 37.65 -7.15 -27.21
N ARG A 122 37.65 -6.05 -27.98
CA ARG A 122 38.57 -4.93 -27.79
C ARG A 122 38.47 -4.31 -26.40
N LEU A 123 37.26 -4.17 -25.85
CA LEU A 123 37.06 -3.62 -24.51
C LEU A 123 37.60 -4.59 -23.44
N LEU A 124 37.26 -5.87 -23.55
CA LEU A 124 37.71 -6.92 -22.64
C LEU A 124 39.25 -7.02 -22.63
N GLU A 125 39.87 -7.11 -23.80
CA GLU A 125 41.34 -7.16 -23.93
C GLU A 125 41.99 -5.88 -23.40
N GLY A 126 41.42 -4.71 -23.71
CA GLY A 126 41.96 -3.41 -23.30
C GLY A 126 41.98 -3.19 -21.79
N PHE A 127 41.07 -3.81 -21.04
CA PHE A 127 41.05 -3.80 -19.57
C PHE A 127 41.54 -5.11 -18.94
N ALA A 128 42.09 -6.03 -19.76
CA ALA A 128 42.53 -7.35 -19.34
C ALA A 128 41.45 -8.16 -18.57
N GLY A 129 40.18 -8.00 -18.98
CA GLY A 129 39.04 -8.73 -18.42
C GLY A 129 39.12 -10.22 -18.73
N LYS A 130 39.11 -11.07 -17.70
CA LYS A 130 39.23 -12.53 -17.83
C LYS A 130 38.10 -13.24 -17.11
N LEU A 131 37.66 -14.37 -17.67
CA LEU A 131 36.74 -15.28 -16.97
C LEU A 131 37.45 -15.82 -15.72
N ASN A 132 36.74 -15.86 -14.60
CA ASN A 132 37.20 -16.51 -13.38
C ASN A 132 36.71 -17.96 -13.38
N LEU A 133 37.59 -18.87 -13.81
CA LEU A 133 37.29 -20.29 -13.92
C LEU A 133 37.31 -21.03 -12.56
N SER A 134 37.86 -20.41 -11.51
CA SER A 134 38.02 -21.07 -10.19
C SER A 134 36.79 -20.97 -9.30
N GLU A 135 35.96 -19.94 -9.46
CA GLU A 135 34.80 -19.68 -8.59
C GLU A 135 33.45 -19.89 -9.31
N ASN A 136 33.47 -20.54 -10.48
CA ASN A 136 32.27 -20.91 -11.26
C ASN A 136 31.30 -19.75 -11.54
N TRP A 137 31.82 -18.53 -11.78
CA TRP A 137 31.02 -17.35 -12.14
C TRP A 137 30.32 -17.46 -13.50
N GLY A 138 30.74 -18.43 -14.32
CA GLY A 138 30.13 -18.73 -15.61
C GLY A 138 30.57 -17.81 -16.75
N GLU A 139 29.98 -18.04 -17.92
CA GLU A 139 30.18 -17.23 -19.12
C GLU A 139 29.59 -15.82 -18.93
N GLY A 140 30.17 -14.84 -19.60
CA GLY A 140 29.72 -13.45 -19.55
C GLY A 140 30.22 -12.64 -18.34
N VAL A 141 30.92 -13.24 -17.36
CA VAL A 141 31.47 -12.53 -16.19
C VAL A 141 32.99 -12.40 -16.27
N TYR A 142 33.46 -11.18 -16.54
CA TYR A 142 34.88 -10.89 -16.78
C TYR A 142 35.48 -10.04 -15.66
N PHE A 143 36.42 -10.59 -14.92
CA PHE A 143 37.12 -9.89 -13.85
C PHE A 143 38.31 -9.10 -14.39
N LEU A 144 38.44 -7.86 -13.94
CA LEU A 144 39.63 -7.05 -14.18
C LEU A 144 40.75 -7.46 -13.22
N PRO A 145 42.01 -7.04 -13.45
CA PRO A 145 43.12 -7.34 -12.56
C PRO A 145 42.81 -6.98 -11.09
N GLU A 146 43.30 -7.79 -10.15
CA GLU A 146 42.91 -7.83 -8.73
C GLU A 146 42.64 -6.45 -8.09
N PHE A 147 43.60 -5.53 -8.16
CA PHE A 147 43.52 -4.21 -7.52
C PHE A 147 42.61 -3.20 -8.22
N TYR A 148 42.05 -3.54 -9.38
CA TYR A 148 40.97 -2.74 -9.97
C TYR A 148 39.67 -2.92 -9.20
N LYS A 149 39.51 -4.03 -8.46
CA LYS A 149 38.28 -4.35 -7.72
C LYS A 149 37.03 -4.19 -8.59
N ALA A 150 37.10 -4.66 -9.83
CA ALA A 150 36.04 -4.45 -10.82
C ALA A 150 35.79 -5.69 -11.68
N ALA A 151 34.56 -5.82 -12.18
CA ALA A 151 34.15 -6.83 -13.15
C ALA A 151 33.21 -6.23 -14.20
N LEU A 152 33.30 -6.75 -15.43
CA LEU A 152 32.41 -6.48 -16.56
C LEU A 152 31.48 -7.67 -16.74
N VAL A 153 30.17 -7.44 -16.72
CA VAL A 153 29.15 -8.46 -17.00
C VAL A 153 28.58 -8.21 -18.40
N ALA A 154 28.86 -9.10 -19.33
CA ALA A 154 28.30 -9.11 -20.68
C ALA A 154 26.97 -9.88 -20.69
N ILE A 155 25.87 -9.17 -20.50
CA ILE A 155 24.54 -9.77 -20.28
C ILE A 155 24.11 -10.68 -21.43
N ASN A 156 24.41 -10.31 -22.68
CA ASN A 156 24.08 -11.13 -23.85
C ASN A 156 24.83 -12.48 -23.93
N GLN A 157 25.85 -12.69 -23.11
CA GLN A 157 26.62 -13.94 -23.03
C GLN A 157 26.24 -14.78 -21.81
N LEU A 158 25.34 -14.28 -20.95
CA LEU A 158 24.88 -15.04 -19.79
C LEU A 158 24.01 -16.22 -20.25
N PRO A 159 24.23 -17.44 -19.71
CA PRO A 159 23.45 -18.61 -20.07
C PRO A 159 21.98 -18.43 -19.68
N ALA A 160 21.04 -18.87 -20.52
CA ALA A 160 19.61 -18.75 -20.27
C ALA A 160 19.13 -19.77 -19.22
N THR A 161 19.33 -19.42 -17.95
CA THR A 161 18.96 -20.22 -16.77
C THR A 161 18.32 -19.33 -15.71
N ALA A 162 17.65 -19.93 -14.73
CA ALA A 162 17.06 -19.20 -13.60
C ALA A 162 18.11 -18.35 -12.86
N GLU A 163 19.34 -18.85 -12.74
CA GLU A 163 20.45 -18.19 -12.05
C GLU A 163 20.83 -16.82 -12.63
N THR A 164 20.60 -16.59 -13.93
CA THR A 164 20.99 -15.34 -14.61
C THR A 164 19.78 -14.50 -15.02
N LEU A 165 18.56 -14.98 -14.75
CA LEU A 165 17.30 -14.38 -15.20
C LEU A 165 17.24 -12.89 -14.86
N TRP A 166 17.55 -12.56 -13.60
CA TRP A 166 17.45 -11.20 -13.09
C TRP A 166 18.40 -10.22 -13.78
N LEU A 167 19.59 -10.67 -14.19
CA LEU A 167 20.53 -9.85 -14.95
C LEU A 167 20.14 -9.75 -16.43
N ARG A 168 19.60 -10.82 -17.02
CA ARG A 168 19.14 -10.82 -18.41
C ARG A 168 17.94 -9.91 -18.66
N LEU A 169 17.12 -9.65 -17.63
CA LEU A 169 16.05 -8.62 -17.68
C LEU A 169 16.59 -7.20 -17.93
N LEU A 170 17.84 -6.92 -17.57
CA LEU A 170 18.55 -5.65 -17.87
C LEU A 170 19.20 -5.64 -19.26
N GLY A 171 19.09 -6.74 -20.01
CA GLY A 171 19.68 -6.88 -21.34
C GLY A 171 18.94 -6.09 -22.43
N ARG A 172 19.20 -6.46 -23.69
CA ARG A 172 18.52 -5.89 -24.87
C ARG A 172 18.06 -6.96 -25.84
N GLY A 173 17.14 -6.59 -26.74
CA GLY A 173 16.65 -7.42 -27.83
C GLY A 173 16.21 -8.81 -27.36
N ALA A 174 16.68 -9.85 -28.04
CA ALA A 174 16.31 -11.24 -27.78
C ALA A 174 16.62 -11.70 -26.34
N THR A 175 17.75 -11.29 -25.76
CA THR A 175 18.13 -11.68 -24.39
C THR A 175 17.11 -11.18 -23.36
N GLN A 176 16.69 -9.93 -23.49
CA GLN A 176 15.69 -9.34 -22.60
C GLN A 176 14.31 -9.93 -22.83
N GLN A 177 13.92 -10.10 -24.10
CA GLN A 177 12.61 -10.69 -24.44
C GLN A 177 12.48 -12.12 -23.90
N GLN A 178 13.54 -12.92 -24.02
CA GLN A 178 13.57 -14.27 -23.47
C GLN A 178 13.43 -14.25 -21.94
N ALA A 179 14.17 -13.36 -21.26
CA ALA A 179 14.09 -13.22 -19.81
C ALA A 179 12.70 -12.75 -19.34
N ILE A 180 12.02 -11.86 -20.06
CA ILE A 180 10.64 -11.46 -19.75
C ILE A 180 9.69 -12.65 -19.90
N ASN A 181 9.84 -13.46 -20.96
CA ASN A 181 9.02 -14.65 -21.14
C ASN A 181 9.21 -15.66 -20.01
N GLU A 182 10.45 -15.87 -19.58
CA GLU A 182 10.78 -16.70 -18.42
C GLU A 182 10.15 -16.12 -17.14
N LEU A 183 10.26 -14.80 -16.91
CA LEU A 183 9.68 -14.13 -15.75
C LEU A 183 8.16 -14.29 -15.69
N VAL A 184 7.44 -14.14 -16.80
CA VAL A 184 5.97 -14.30 -16.81
C VAL A 184 5.56 -15.77 -16.68
N ALA A 185 6.43 -16.71 -17.06
CA ALA A 185 6.18 -18.13 -16.91
C ALA A 185 6.49 -18.67 -15.49
N LEU A 186 7.10 -17.87 -14.61
CA LEU A 186 7.24 -18.22 -13.20
C LEU A 186 5.86 -18.30 -12.55
N SER A 187 5.68 -19.23 -11.61
CA SER A 187 4.42 -19.43 -10.89
C SER A 187 4.06 -18.23 -10.01
N ASP A 188 2.77 -17.89 -9.97
CA ASP A 188 2.18 -16.71 -9.31
C ASP A 188 2.44 -16.57 -7.78
N GLU A 189 3.14 -17.53 -7.16
CA GLU A 189 3.44 -17.52 -5.71
C GLU A 189 4.72 -16.74 -5.34
N ASN A 190 5.42 -16.10 -6.28
CA ASN A 190 6.64 -15.34 -5.98
C ASN A 190 6.36 -13.82 -5.86
N PRO A 191 6.39 -13.22 -4.64
CA PRO A 191 6.15 -11.79 -4.46
C PRO A 191 7.10 -10.88 -5.27
N LEU A 192 8.35 -11.32 -5.49
CA LEU A 192 9.33 -10.55 -6.27
C LEU A 192 8.92 -10.47 -7.75
N GLN A 193 8.32 -11.53 -8.29
CA GLN A 193 7.84 -11.55 -9.67
C GLN A 193 6.76 -10.48 -9.88
N SER A 194 5.76 -10.42 -8.99
CA SER A 194 4.68 -9.45 -9.07
C SER A 194 5.20 -8.01 -9.02
N ASN A 195 6.09 -7.70 -8.06
CA ASN A 195 6.68 -6.36 -7.93
C ASN A 195 7.47 -5.95 -9.19
N ILE A 196 8.24 -6.88 -9.77
CA ILE A 196 9.03 -6.61 -10.98
C ILE A 196 8.15 -6.42 -12.20
N LEU A 197 7.10 -7.24 -12.35
CA LEU A 197 6.12 -7.08 -13.43
C LEU A 197 5.40 -5.73 -13.33
N GLU A 198 5.10 -5.26 -12.13
CA GLU A 198 4.53 -3.93 -11.90
C GLU A 198 5.53 -2.81 -12.26
N LEU A 199 6.81 -2.94 -11.87
CA LEU A 199 7.85 -1.98 -12.26
C LEU A 199 8.00 -1.91 -13.78
N LEU A 200 7.98 -3.06 -14.47
CA LEU A 200 7.97 -3.13 -15.94
C LEU A 200 6.73 -2.44 -16.54
N ALA A 201 5.56 -2.57 -15.90
CA ALA A 201 4.31 -1.91 -16.30
C ALA A 201 4.38 -0.40 -16.21
N ASN A 202 4.80 0.09 -15.06
CA ASN A 202 4.90 1.51 -14.76
C ASN A 202 5.93 2.18 -15.67
N TRP A 203 7.05 1.51 -15.91
CA TRP A 203 8.05 2.03 -16.80
C TRP A 203 7.56 2.17 -18.23
N ARG A 204 6.84 1.18 -18.77
CA ARG A 204 6.25 1.27 -20.10
C ARG A 204 5.27 2.44 -20.22
N LEU A 205 4.38 2.63 -19.24
CA LEU A 205 3.45 3.76 -19.22
C LEU A 205 4.19 5.10 -19.27
N ASN A 206 5.26 5.24 -18.48
CA ASN A 206 6.08 6.45 -18.48
C ASN A 206 6.81 6.71 -19.79
N VAL A 207 7.12 5.66 -20.55
CA VAL A 207 7.70 5.77 -21.89
C VAL A 207 6.62 6.14 -22.91
N GLU A 208 5.44 5.50 -22.90
CA GLU A 208 4.31 5.77 -23.81
C GLU A 208 3.78 7.21 -23.71
N VAL A 209 3.83 7.83 -22.52
CA VAL A 209 3.35 9.21 -22.29
C VAL A 209 4.28 10.28 -22.89
N ARG A 210 5.50 9.92 -23.33
CA ARG A 210 6.44 10.88 -23.93
C ARG A 210 6.02 11.26 -25.34
N GLU A 211 5.90 12.57 -25.59
CA GLU A 211 5.59 13.12 -26.93
C GLU A 211 6.65 12.75 -27.99
N THR A 212 7.88 12.48 -27.58
CA THR A 212 8.99 12.06 -28.45
C THR A 212 9.60 10.75 -27.95
N LEU A 213 9.23 9.65 -28.62
CA LEU A 213 9.83 8.34 -28.40
C LEU A 213 11.14 8.23 -29.17
N THR A 214 12.25 7.97 -28.47
CA THR A 214 13.51 7.58 -29.11
C THR A 214 13.39 6.17 -29.72
N ASP A 215 14.29 5.80 -30.64
CA ASP A 215 14.32 4.43 -31.16
C ASP A 215 14.55 3.40 -30.03
N GLU A 216 15.26 3.79 -28.97
CA GLU A 216 15.48 2.97 -27.77
C GLU A 216 14.20 2.77 -26.93
N ASP A 217 13.34 3.80 -26.87
CA ASP A 217 12.03 3.76 -26.21
C ASP A 217 11.05 2.88 -27.00
N ARG A 218 11.09 2.96 -28.34
CA ARG A 218 10.27 2.15 -29.24
C ARG A 218 10.66 0.69 -29.20
N GLU A 219 11.96 0.38 -29.25
CA GLU A 219 12.48 -0.98 -29.15
C GLU A 219 12.03 -1.63 -27.84
N LEU A 220 12.08 -0.87 -26.74
CA LEU A 220 11.64 -1.32 -25.44
C LEU A 220 10.13 -1.62 -25.38
N ILE A 221 9.29 -0.69 -25.87
CA ILE A 221 7.84 -0.87 -25.93
C ILE A 221 7.49 -2.10 -26.78
N MET A 222 8.22 -2.32 -27.89
CA MET A 222 8.00 -3.43 -28.82
C MET A 222 8.53 -4.79 -28.31
N ASN A 223 9.56 -4.79 -27.45
CA ASN A 223 10.20 -6.01 -26.95
C ASN A 223 9.49 -6.64 -25.75
N LEU A 224 8.56 -5.94 -25.09
CA LEU A 224 7.71 -6.56 -24.06
C LEU A 224 6.79 -7.57 -24.75
N SER A 225 6.95 -8.84 -24.40
CA SER A 225 6.32 -9.93 -25.14
C SER A 225 4.78 -9.87 -25.10
N PRO A 226 4.09 -10.43 -26.11
CA PRO A 226 2.64 -10.65 -26.05
C PRO A 226 2.17 -11.42 -24.80
N VAL A 227 3.08 -12.12 -24.12
CA VAL A 227 2.81 -12.85 -22.87
C VAL A 227 2.63 -11.86 -21.72
N TYR A 228 3.53 -10.89 -21.56
CA TYR A 228 3.39 -9.82 -20.57
C TYR A 228 2.12 -8.98 -20.77
N LEU A 229 1.81 -8.64 -22.02
CA LEU A 229 0.59 -7.92 -22.38
C LEU A 229 -0.68 -8.66 -21.96
N ARG A 230 -0.73 -9.97 -22.18
CA ARG A 230 -1.85 -10.83 -21.76
C ARG A 230 -1.96 -10.92 -20.25
N TRP A 231 -0.85 -11.11 -19.55
CA TRP A 231 -0.82 -11.12 -18.08
C TRP A 231 -1.44 -9.83 -17.51
N ARG A 232 -1.01 -8.66 -18.00
CA ARG A 232 -1.54 -7.37 -17.56
C ARG A 232 -3.04 -7.23 -17.82
N GLU A 233 -3.52 -7.66 -18.97
CA GLU A 233 -4.94 -7.59 -19.30
C GLU A 233 -5.76 -8.51 -18.38
N GLN A 234 -5.27 -9.71 -18.07
CA GLN A 234 -5.90 -10.63 -17.13
C GLN A 234 -5.99 -10.02 -15.73
N THR A 235 -4.88 -9.51 -15.19
CA THR A 235 -4.85 -8.88 -13.85
C THR A 235 -5.79 -7.66 -13.78
N LEU A 236 -5.86 -6.84 -14.83
CA LEU A 236 -6.80 -5.72 -14.89
C LEU A 236 -8.27 -6.19 -14.95
N GLN A 237 -8.55 -7.31 -15.62
CA GLN A 237 -9.89 -7.88 -15.65
C GLN A 237 -10.29 -8.45 -14.29
N GLU A 238 -9.39 -9.13 -13.60
CA GLU A 238 -9.61 -9.66 -12.25
C GLU A 238 -9.91 -8.52 -11.26
N GLY A 239 -9.08 -7.48 -11.21
CA GLY A 239 -9.32 -6.32 -10.34
C GLY A 239 -10.63 -5.58 -10.65
N ARG A 240 -11.05 -5.52 -11.93
CA ARG A 240 -12.37 -4.98 -12.30
C ARG A 240 -13.52 -5.87 -11.84
N GLN A 241 -13.34 -7.18 -11.82
CA GLN A 241 -14.37 -8.11 -11.34
C GLN A 241 -14.52 -8.01 -9.82
N GLU A 242 -13.41 -7.97 -9.08
CA GLU A 242 -13.39 -7.78 -7.63
C GLU A 242 -14.06 -6.46 -7.24
N GLY A 243 -13.64 -5.33 -7.82
CA GLY A 243 -14.24 -4.03 -7.52
C GLY A 243 -15.74 -3.94 -7.85
N ARG A 244 -16.21 -4.68 -8.88
CA ARG A 244 -17.66 -4.80 -9.16
C ARG A 244 -18.38 -5.64 -8.13
N GLN A 245 -17.75 -6.67 -7.57
CA GLN A 245 -18.36 -7.50 -6.53
C GLN A 245 -18.48 -6.72 -5.23
N GLU A 246 -17.41 -6.04 -4.82
CA GLU A 246 -17.40 -5.18 -3.62
C GLU A 246 -18.45 -4.07 -3.73
N GLY A 247 -18.44 -3.29 -4.81
CA GLY A 247 -19.44 -2.22 -5.00
C GLY A 247 -20.89 -2.72 -5.06
N ARG A 248 -21.14 -3.95 -5.55
CA ARG A 248 -22.48 -4.57 -5.47
C ARG A 248 -22.85 -4.98 -4.05
N GLN A 249 -21.90 -5.42 -3.24
CA GLN A 249 -22.16 -5.79 -1.85
C GLN A 249 -22.48 -4.56 -1.01
N GLU A 250 -21.66 -3.51 -1.12
CA GLU A 250 -21.87 -2.23 -0.45
C GLU A 250 -23.22 -1.62 -0.84
N GLY A 251 -23.50 -1.45 -2.14
CA GLY A 251 -24.77 -0.90 -2.59
C GLY A 251 -26.00 -1.72 -2.19
N ARG A 252 -25.87 -3.04 -2.02
CA ARG A 252 -26.95 -3.88 -1.47
C ARG A 252 -27.16 -3.68 0.03
N GLN A 253 -26.10 -3.42 0.79
CA GLN A 253 -26.20 -3.18 2.22
C GLN A 253 -26.85 -1.82 2.48
N GLU A 254 -26.37 -0.78 1.79
CA GLU A 254 -26.92 0.58 1.87
C GLU A 254 -28.41 0.59 1.47
N GLY A 255 -28.76 0.03 0.31
CA GLY A 255 -30.15 -0.01 -0.14
C GLY A 255 -31.09 -0.80 0.79
N ARG A 256 -30.58 -1.84 1.48
CA ARG A 256 -31.35 -2.56 2.52
C ARG A 256 -31.51 -1.75 3.80
N GLN A 257 -30.56 -0.88 4.13
CA GLN A 257 -30.66 -0.03 5.31
C GLN A 257 -31.62 1.12 5.05
N GLU A 258 -31.49 1.80 3.92
CA GLU A 258 -32.41 2.86 3.48
C GLU A 258 -33.85 2.32 3.38
N GLY A 259 -34.06 1.20 2.70
CA GLY A 259 -35.40 0.60 2.58
C GLY A 259 -36.01 0.16 3.92
N ARG A 260 -35.18 -0.21 4.91
CA ARG A 260 -35.66 -0.50 6.28
C ARG A 260 -36.06 0.78 7.01
N GLN A 261 -35.27 1.85 6.90
CA GLN A 261 -35.57 3.14 7.54
C GLN A 261 -36.82 3.79 6.94
N GLU A 262 -36.94 3.78 5.61
CA GLU A 262 -38.12 4.29 4.90
C GLU A 262 -39.37 3.47 5.26
N GLY A 263 -39.27 2.14 5.27
CA GLY A 263 -40.36 1.26 5.71
C GLY A 263 -40.78 1.48 7.16
N GLN A 264 -39.82 1.70 8.07
CA GLN A 264 -40.11 2.04 9.47
C GLN A 264 -40.82 3.38 9.58
N ARG A 265 -40.32 4.41 8.89
CA ARG A 265 -40.93 5.75 8.88
C ARG A 265 -42.38 5.68 8.38
N GLN A 266 -42.61 5.04 7.25
CA GLN A 266 -43.94 4.88 6.68
C GLN A 266 -44.88 4.15 7.65
N MET A 267 -44.38 3.15 8.39
CA MET A 267 -45.16 2.45 9.40
C MET A 267 -45.55 3.36 10.57
N VAL A 268 -44.63 4.18 11.07
CA VAL A 268 -44.90 5.17 12.12
C VAL A 268 -45.94 6.18 11.65
N GLU A 269 -45.77 6.75 10.45
CA GLU A 269 -46.70 7.71 9.85
C GLU A 269 -48.12 7.11 9.72
N ASN A 270 -48.22 5.85 9.30
CA ASN A 270 -49.51 5.16 9.19
C ASN A 270 -50.18 4.94 10.56
N ILE A 271 -49.43 4.50 11.58
CA ILE A 271 -49.98 4.30 12.93
C ILE A 271 -50.48 5.63 13.49
N LEU A 272 -49.67 6.68 13.41
CA LEU A 272 -50.01 7.99 13.93
C LEU A 272 -51.23 8.58 13.20
N SER A 273 -51.30 8.43 11.87
CA SER A 273 -52.46 8.85 11.08
C SER A 273 -53.75 8.15 11.52
N VAL A 274 -53.67 6.83 11.76
CA VAL A 274 -54.82 6.04 12.22
C VAL A 274 -55.26 6.42 13.64
N ARG A 275 -54.31 6.72 14.54
CA ARG A 275 -54.62 7.04 15.93
C ARG A 275 -55.11 8.48 16.12
N PHE A 276 -54.55 9.43 15.39
CA PHE A 276 -54.71 10.86 15.68
C PHE A 276 -55.32 11.69 14.55
N GLY A 277 -55.58 11.09 13.38
CA GLY A 277 -56.12 11.80 12.21
C GLY A 277 -55.01 12.32 11.30
N GLU A 278 -55.16 13.52 10.73
CA GLU A 278 -54.13 14.07 9.84
C GLU A 278 -52.81 14.34 10.59
N LEU A 279 -51.70 13.93 9.99
CA LEU A 279 -50.35 14.24 10.47
C LEU A 279 -50.03 15.72 10.22
N ASP A 280 -50.18 16.53 11.26
CA ASP A 280 -49.69 17.90 11.23
C ASP A 280 -48.16 18.00 11.33
N GLU A 281 -47.63 19.20 11.08
CA GLU A 281 -46.20 19.47 11.05
C GLU A 281 -45.52 19.16 12.39
N GLU A 282 -46.20 19.42 13.51
CA GLU A 282 -45.68 19.13 14.87
C GLU A 282 -45.45 17.63 15.07
N LEU A 283 -46.42 16.81 14.67
CA LEU A 283 -46.34 15.36 14.83
C LEU A 283 -45.39 14.73 13.80
N ALA A 284 -45.28 15.30 12.59
CA ALA A 284 -44.33 14.86 11.57
C ALA A 284 -42.86 15.08 12.01
N GLU A 285 -42.55 16.21 12.64
CA GLU A 285 -41.22 16.50 13.20
C GLU A 285 -40.83 15.50 14.30
N ALA A 286 -41.80 15.04 15.09
CA ALA A 286 -41.57 14.11 16.19
C ALA A 286 -41.17 12.69 15.74
N ILE A 287 -41.39 12.34 14.46
CA ILE A 287 -41.12 10.99 13.93
C ILE A 287 -39.61 10.70 13.84
N ALA A 288 -38.80 11.69 13.44
CA ALA A 288 -37.36 11.45 13.25
C ALA A 288 -36.64 11.06 14.57
N PRO A 289 -36.91 11.72 15.72
CA PRO A 289 -36.44 11.27 17.03
C PRO A 289 -36.96 9.89 17.44
N MET A 290 -38.23 9.58 17.16
CA MET A 290 -38.84 8.28 17.49
C MET A 290 -38.17 7.11 16.77
N LEU A 291 -37.78 7.30 15.50
CA LEU A 291 -37.11 6.26 14.70
C LEU A 291 -35.71 5.89 15.20
N GLN A 292 -35.14 6.65 16.13
CA GLN A 292 -33.89 6.30 16.81
C GLN A 292 -34.09 5.23 17.90
N LEU A 293 -35.35 4.99 18.31
CA LEU A 293 -35.65 4.01 19.34
C LEU A 293 -35.68 2.57 18.78
N PRO A 294 -35.31 1.57 19.61
CA PRO A 294 -35.51 0.17 19.26
C PRO A 294 -36.96 -0.12 18.88
N PRO A 295 -37.23 -0.94 17.84
CA PRO A 295 -38.60 -1.21 17.36
C PRO A 295 -39.59 -1.65 18.46
N PRO A 296 -39.23 -2.48 19.46
CA PRO A 296 -40.14 -2.83 20.54
C PRO A 296 -40.53 -1.65 21.44
N GLU A 297 -39.60 -0.74 21.73
CA GLU A 297 -39.87 0.47 22.53
C GLU A 297 -40.73 1.44 21.75
N LEU A 298 -40.36 1.70 20.49
CA LEU A 298 -41.11 2.53 19.57
C LEU A 298 -42.56 2.04 19.46
N THR A 299 -42.76 0.75 19.28
CA THR A 299 -44.09 0.13 19.20
C THR A 299 -44.90 0.43 20.48
N ARG A 300 -44.33 0.21 21.66
CA ARG A 300 -45.05 0.49 22.93
C ARG A 300 -45.46 1.95 23.04
N LEU A 301 -44.55 2.87 22.72
CA LEU A 301 -44.83 4.31 22.76
C LEU A 301 -45.95 4.69 21.79
N LEU A 302 -45.89 4.18 20.55
CA LEU A 302 -46.88 4.43 19.51
C LEU A 302 -48.27 3.86 19.81
N PHE A 303 -48.42 2.88 20.69
CA PHE A 303 -49.73 2.32 21.06
C PHE A 303 -50.26 2.86 22.38
N ASN A 304 -49.41 3.27 23.32
CA ASN A 304 -49.82 3.59 24.68
C ASN A 304 -49.82 5.08 25.01
N LEU A 305 -48.96 5.90 24.38
CA LEU A 305 -48.93 7.34 24.66
C LEU A 305 -49.99 8.11 23.88
N SER A 306 -50.47 9.22 24.44
CA SER A 306 -51.33 10.20 23.74
C SER A 306 -50.53 11.05 22.75
N ARG A 307 -51.23 11.81 21.89
CA ARG A 307 -50.60 12.78 20.97
C ARG A 307 -49.75 13.79 21.75
N GLU A 308 -50.30 14.36 22.81
CA GLU A 308 -49.63 15.36 23.64
C GLU A 308 -48.37 14.78 24.31
N GLU A 309 -48.45 13.56 24.83
CA GLU A 309 -47.30 12.89 25.43
C GLU A 309 -46.19 12.64 24.40
N LEU A 310 -46.55 12.16 23.20
CA LEU A 310 -45.59 11.99 22.11
C LEU A 310 -44.91 13.31 21.73
N LEU A 311 -45.65 14.43 21.72
CA LEU A 311 -45.08 15.75 21.43
C LEU A 311 -44.24 16.32 22.59
N VAL A 312 -44.62 16.06 23.84
CA VAL A 312 -43.80 16.40 25.02
C VAL A 312 -42.44 15.70 24.96
N TRP A 313 -42.44 14.42 24.57
CA TRP A 313 -41.22 13.62 24.55
C TRP A 313 -40.42 13.77 23.27
N PHE A 314 -41.03 13.89 22.10
CA PHE A 314 -40.35 13.83 20.80
C PHE A 314 -40.56 15.06 19.91
N GLY A 315 -41.49 15.96 20.27
CA GLY A 315 -41.79 17.17 19.53
C GLY A 315 -40.78 18.30 19.75
N ASN A 316 -41.11 19.47 19.19
CA ASN A 316 -40.26 20.65 19.27
C ASN A 316 -40.18 21.24 20.70
N VAL A 317 -39.29 22.22 20.87
CA VAL A 317 -38.97 22.80 22.20
C VAL A 317 -40.20 23.37 22.92
N SER A 318 -41.23 23.82 22.20
CA SER A 318 -42.42 24.43 22.80
C SER A 318 -43.24 23.48 23.67
N TRP A 319 -43.14 22.17 23.44
CA TRP A 319 -43.84 21.16 24.23
C TRP A 319 -43.12 20.80 25.53
N ARG A 320 -41.83 21.13 25.64
CA ARG A 320 -41.00 20.78 26.79
C ARG A 320 -41.40 21.54 28.06
N ASP A 321 -41.94 22.74 27.92
CA ASP A 321 -42.42 23.53 29.06
C ASP A 321 -43.63 22.86 29.74
N ARG A 322 -44.43 22.08 29.00
CA ARG A 322 -45.54 21.30 29.55
C ARG A 322 -45.08 20.10 30.37
N LEU A 323 -43.79 19.77 30.39
CA LEU A 323 -43.24 18.74 31.27
C LEU A 323 -43.10 19.25 32.72
N GLN A 324 -43.13 20.57 32.96
CA GLN A 324 -43.01 21.12 34.32
C GLN A 324 -44.22 20.76 35.19
N GLU A 325 -45.40 20.73 34.60
CA GLU A 325 -46.63 20.27 35.24
C GLU A 325 -46.60 18.73 35.33
N ASP A 326 -46.71 18.19 36.54
CA ASP A 326 -46.72 16.74 36.81
C ASP A 326 -45.47 15.98 36.29
N LYS A 327 -44.30 16.65 36.29
CA LYS A 327 -43.00 16.12 35.79
C LYS A 327 -42.73 14.68 36.25
N GLN A 328 -42.94 14.40 37.53
CA GLN A 328 -42.72 13.08 38.09
C GLN A 328 -43.63 12.02 37.47
N GLN A 329 -44.95 12.26 37.43
CA GLN A 329 -45.92 11.32 36.86
C GLN A 329 -45.67 11.07 35.38
N LYS A 330 -45.32 12.12 34.62
CA LYS A 330 -45.01 11.98 33.18
C LYS A 330 -43.75 11.16 32.94
N VAL A 331 -42.69 11.36 33.73
CA VAL A 331 -41.46 10.57 33.65
C VAL A 331 -41.73 9.10 34.01
N GLU A 332 -42.46 8.87 35.11
CA GLU A 332 -42.86 7.53 35.55
C GLU A 332 -43.66 6.79 34.47
N HIS A 333 -44.68 7.46 33.92
CA HIS A 333 -45.50 6.90 32.86
C HIS A 333 -44.70 6.60 31.60
N PHE A 334 -43.87 7.54 31.15
CA PHE A 334 -43.02 7.36 29.97
C PHE A 334 -42.07 6.16 30.12
N LEU A 335 -41.38 6.05 31.25
CA LEU A 335 -40.47 4.95 31.54
C LEU A 335 -41.21 3.61 31.60
N SER A 336 -42.37 3.59 32.26
CA SER A 336 -43.22 2.40 32.34
C SER A 336 -43.67 1.94 30.95
N VAL A 337 -44.06 2.86 30.07
CA VAL A 337 -44.50 2.52 28.71
C VAL A 337 -43.31 2.09 27.85
N ARG A 338 -42.21 2.85 27.88
CA ARG A 338 -41.04 2.61 27.03
C ARG A 338 -40.39 1.27 27.31
N PHE A 339 -40.13 0.97 28.58
CA PHE A 339 -39.43 -0.24 28.98
C PHE A 339 -40.38 -1.42 29.23
N GLY A 340 -41.67 -1.18 29.45
CA GLY A 340 -42.69 -2.20 29.67
C GLY A 340 -42.63 -2.88 31.05
N GLU A 341 -41.51 -2.77 31.76
CA GLU A 341 -41.33 -3.19 33.14
C GLU A 341 -40.95 -1.97 33.98
N PHE A 342 -41.74 -1.69 35.02
CA PHE A 342 -41.48 -0.62 35.99
C PHE A 342 -41.22 -1.26 37.35
N ASP A 343 -39.95 -1.56 37.62
CA ASP A 343 -39.48 -2.26 38.83
C ASP A 343 -38.85 -1.31 39.86
N GLU A 344 -38.50 -1.83 41.03
CA GLU A 344 -37.87 -1.05 42.11
C GLU A 344 -36.57 -0.35 41.65
N ARG A 345 -35.87 -0.93 40.67
CA ARG A 345 -34.63 -0.38 40.10
C ARG A 345 -34.88 0.87 39.25
N ILE A 346 -35.93 0.87 38.42
CA ILE A 346 -36.33 2.10 37.72
C ILE A 346 -36.87 3.12 38.72
N THR A 347 -37.61 2.65 39.73
CA THR A 347 -38.18 3.51 40.77
C THR A 347 -37.08 4.27 41.53
N SER A 348 -35.96 3.61 41.85
CA SER A 348 -34.83 4.23 42.56
C SER A 348 -34.08 5.27 41.72
N ALA A 349 -34.15 5.22 40.39
CA ALA A 349 -33.50 6.17 39.49
C ALA A 349 -34.27 7.50 39.34
N ILE A 350 -35.59 7.52 39.59
CA ILE A 350 -36.45 8.68 39.35
C ILE A 350 -36.02 9.95 40.11
N PRO A 351 -35.68 9.90 41.42
CA PRO A 351 -35.31 11.10 42.16
C PRO A 351 -34.09 11.82 41.55
N LEU A 352 -33.14 11.07 40.99
CA LEU A 352 -31.96 11.63 40.32
C LEU A 352 -32.31 12.19 38.94
N LEU A 353 -33.14 11.49 38.16
CA LEU A 353 -33.61 11.96 36.86
C LEU A 353 -34.39 13.28 36.98
N LEU A 354 -35.20 13.43 38.03
CA LEU A 354 -36.00 14.64 38.24
C LEU A 354 -35.17 15.90 38.55
N GLN A 355 -33.92 15.74 39.01
CA GLN A 355 -33.00 16.84 39.25
C GLN A 355 -32.39 17.42 37.98
N LEU A 356 -32.47 16.70 36.86
CA LEU A 356 -31.86 17.13 35.60
C LEU A 356 -32.66 18.26 34.93
N PRO A 357 -31.97 19.18 34.21
CA PRO A 357 -32.61 20.12 33.30
C PRO A 357 -33.50 19.39 32.29
N ILE A 358 -34.66 19.97 31.94
CA ILE A 358 -35.66 19.30 31.07
C ILE A 358 -35.07 18.85 29.73
N ALA A 359 -34.25 19.70 29.10
CA ALA A 359 -33.62 19.35 27.82
C ALA A 359 -32.68 18.15 27.95
N GLU A 360 -31.92 18.06 29.05
CA GLU A 360 -31.01 16.95 29.33
C GLU A 360 -31.78 15.68 29.69
N LEU A 361 -32.84 15.80 30.51
CA LEU A 361 -33.73 14.70 30.86
C LEU A 361 -34.36 14.08 29.60
N ILE A 362 -34.95 14.88 28.72
CA ILE A 362 -35.57 14.39 27.49
C ILE A 362 -34.53 13.69 26.60
N HIS A 363 -33.36 14.33 26.40
CA HIS A 363 -32.30 13.74 25.59
C HIS A 363 -31.84 12.38 26.15
N LEU A 364 -31.64 12.28 27.47
CA LEU A 364 -31.25 11.02 28.12
C LEU A 364 -32.33 9.95 27.99
N LEU A 365 -33.59 10.32 28.23
CA LEU A 365 -34.72 9.40 28.16
C LEU A 365 -35.05 8.93 26.73
N GLN A 366 -34.64 9.68 25.71
CA GLN A 366 -34.73 9.26 24.31
C GLN A 366 -33.56 8.39 23.84
N SER A 367 -32.38 8.54 24.46
CA SER A 367 -31.13 7.95 23.94
C SER A 367 -30.65 6.71 24.69
N LEU A 368 -30.85 6.65 26.01
CA LEU A 368 -30.32 5.55 26.82
C LEU A 368 -31.23 4.32 26.74
N SER A 369 -30.63 3.14 26.61
CA SER A 369 -31.28 1.87 26.93
C SER A 369 -31.64 1.77 28.41
N ARG A 370 -32.49 0.81 28.77
CA ARG A 370 -32.83 0.53 30.17
C ARG A 370 -31.58 0.25 31.00
N GLU A 371 -30.68 -0.59 30.49
CA GLU A 371 -29.46 -0.98 31.19
C GLU A 371 -28.52 0.21 31.41
N GLU A 372 -28.34 1.07 30.42
CA GLU A 372 -27.51 2.28 30.54
C GLU A 372 -28.10 3.29 31.51
N LEU A 373 -29.43 3.45 31.52
CA LEU A 373 -30.12 4.31 32.47
C LEU A 373 -29.93 3.80 33.90
N LEU A 374 -30.13 2.49 34.12
CA LEU A 374 -29.95 1.88 35.44
C LEU A 374 -28.49 1.94 35.89
N ALA A 375 -27.52 1.67 35.01
CA ALA A 375 -26.10 1.77 35.35
C ALA A 375 -25.67 3.17 35.80
N ARG A 376 -26.41 4.20 35.37
CA ARG A 376 -26.06 5.60 35.61
C ARG A 376 -26.83 6.22 36.79
N PHE A 377 -28.01 5.70 37.11
CA PHE A 377 -28.93 6.32 38.07
C PHE A 377 -29.55 5.35 39.10
N ALA A 378 -29.36 4.04 38.97
CA ALA A 378 -29.80 3.07 39.97
C ALA A 378 -28.58 2.49 40.69
N GLU A 379 -28.36 2.88 41.95
CA GLU A 379 -27.46 2.19 42.88
C GLU A 379 -28.11 0.91 43.44
#